data_AF-A0A1Y2AG71-F1
#
_entry.id   AF-A0A1Y2AG71-F1
#
_cell.length_a   1.000
_cell.length_b   1.000
_cell.length_c   1.000
_cell.angle_alpha   90.00
_cell.angle_beta   90.00
_cell.angle_gamma   90.00
#
_symmetry.space_group_name_H-M   'P 1'
#
loop_
_entity.id
_entity.type
_entity.pdbx_description
1 polymer ?
#
loop_
_entity_poly.entity_id
_entity_poly.type
_entity_poly.pdbx_seq_one_letter_code
_entity_poly.pdbx_strand_id
1 'polypeptide(L)'
;MAESKLKRVTENENQDFTVEPPNKKRKERSDLLKKFKCKYFYIDKSLLIKEFLQNGSKIVCITRPSGYGKTTNLIMLRYFFEMNYENIKENEFQNLQNKKYFENLLISKEKEDDQTYLDKYQGKYPVIYLDFSSDFKIGKTFEATIENFKTFISDLYEKYENINIKNLTKNKKKKWEKFQSGIFSISELKESISFLCLSLNKAFNKKIILLIDNYDSPILNTMSF
;
A
#
# COMPACT_ATOMS: atom_id res chain seq x y z
N MET A 1 37.56 21.00 -61.86
CA MET A 1 36.63 20.55 -60.79
C MET A 1 37.49 19.95 -59.68
N ALA A 2 37.95 20.79 -58.75
CA ALA A 2 37.33 21.05 -57.43
C ALA A 2 37.65 19.92 -56.43
N GLU A 3 38.63 20.16 -55.54
CA GLU A 3 38.46 20.36 -54.06
C GLU A 3 38.55 19.04 -53.28
N SER A 4 39.68 18.72 -52.65
CA SER A 4 40.18 19.13 -51.32
C SER A 4 39.61 18.33 -50.12
N LYS A 5 40.55 17.68 -49.40
CA LYS A 5 40.61 17.39 -47.96
C LYS A 5 39.37 16.78 -47.26
N LEU A 6 39.55 15.68 -46.53
CA LEU A 6 39.77 15.69 -45.07
C LEU A 6 39.82 14.26 -44.48
N LYS A 7 40.63 14.12 -43.42
CA LYS A 7 40.73 12.98 -42.50
C LYS A 7 39.37 12.57 -41.90
N ARG A 8 39.21 11.28 -41.57
CA ARG A 8 38.43 10.82 -40.40
C ARG A 8 39.45 10.09 -39.51
N VAL A 9 40.07 10.71 -38.50
CA VAL A 9 39.53 11.06 -37.16
C VAL A 9 38.63 9.96 -36.59
N THR A 10 39.25 9.16 -35.74
CA THR A 10 38.67 8.39 -34.65
C THR A 10 37.97 9.30 -33.64
N GLU A 11 36.75 8.97 -33.22
CA GLU A 11 36.13 9.28 -31.90
C GLU A 11 34.69 8.75 -31.92
N ASN A 12 34.41 7.71 -31.13
CA ASN A 12 33.66 7.79 -29.88
C ASN A 12 32.19 8.20 -30.03
N GLU A 13 31.32 7.20 -30.16
CA GLU A 13 30.04 7.22 -29.43
C GLU A 13 29.94 5.94 -28.61
N ASN A 14 30.61 5.98 -27.45
CA ASN A 14 30.21 5.22 -26.28
C ASN A 14 28.77 5.64 -25.93
N GLN A 15 27.77 4.95 -26.48
CA GLN A 15 26.54 4.77 -25.73
C GLN A 15 26.83 3.73 -24.67
N ASP A 16 27.24 4.25 -23.52
CA ASP A 16 27.41 3.52 -22.27
C ASP A 16 26.03 2.98 -21.84
N PHE A 17 25.57 1.92 -22.51
CA PHE A 17 24.66 0.98 -21.90
C PHE A 17 25.48 0.36 -20.77
N THR A 18 25.37 0.95 -19.59
CA THR A 18 25.67 0.25 -18.35
C THR A 18 24.74 -0.96 -18.31
N VAL A 19 25.19 -2.06 -18.91
CA VAL A 19 24.51 -3.34 -18.86
C VAL A 19 24.54 -3.75 -17.40
N GLU A 20 23.45 -3.46 -16.69
CA GLU A 20 23.33 -3.86 -15.31
C GLU A 20 23.63 -5.36 -15.20
N PRO A 21 24.44 -5.77 -14.21
CA PRO A 21 24.90 -7.13 -14.13
C PRO A 21 23.71 -8.09 -14.05
N PRO A 22 23.75 -9.24 -14.76
CA PRO A 22 22.61 -10.16 -14.87
C PRO A 22 22.10 -10.67 -13.50
N ASN A 23 22.97 -10.66 -12.48
CA ASN A 23 22.60 -10.98 -11.10
C ASN A 23 21.70 -9.92 -10.44
N LYS A 24 21.86 -8.64 -10.77
CA LYS A 24 21.04 -7.55 -10.23
C LYS A 24 19.59 -7.66 -10.72
N LYS A 25 19.39 -7.84 -12.03
CA LYS A 25 18.05 -8.05 -12.64
C LYS A 25 17.35 -9.30 -12.11
N ARG A 26 18.07 -10.41 -11.91
CA ARG A 26 17.51 -11.64 -11.31
C ARG A 26 17.06 -11.42 -9.86
N LYS A 27 17.87 -10.72 -9.05
CA LYS A 27 17.56 -10.43 -7.65
C LYS A 27 16.35 -9.49 -7.51
N GLU A 28 16.31 -8.41 -8.27
CA GLU A 28 15.17 -7.48 -8.29
C GLU A 28 13.86 -8.17 -8.68
N ARG A 29 13.90 -9.03 -9.71
CA ARG A 29 12.72 -9.83 -10.09
C ARG A 29 12.24 -10.73 -8.95
N SER A 30 13.16 -11.39 -8.24
CA SER A 30 12.82 -12.20 -7.06
C SER A 30 12.20 -11.37 -5.94
N ASP A 31 12.72 -10.16 -5.72
CA ASP A 31 12.24 -9.28 -4.66
C ASP A 31 10.83 -8.75 -4.95
N LEU A 32 10.52 -8.40 -6.20
CA LEU A 32 9.16 -8.02 -6.62
C LEU A 32 8.16 -9.17 -6.47
N LEU A 33 8.55 -10.40 -6.81
CA LEU A 33 7.70 -11.58 -6.62
C LEU A 33 7.30 -11.74 -5.16
N LYS A 34 8.28 -11.70 -4.25
CA LYS A 34 8.03 -11.80 -2.81
C LYS A 34 7.19 -10.63 -2.32
N LYS A 35 7.54 -9.41 -2.71
CA LYS A 35 6.86 -8.19 -2.27
C LYS A 35 5.39 -8.17 -2.68
N PHE A 36 5.08 -8.49 -3.93
CA PHE A 36 3.71 -8.45 -4.46
C PHE A 36 2.98 -9.80 -4.40
N LYS A 37 3.48 -10.74 -3.57
CA LYS A 37 2.91 -12.09 -3.36
C LYS A 37 2.68 -12.88 -4.66
N CYS A 38 3.58 -12.75 -5.63
CA CYS A 38 3.54 -13.51 -6.88
C CYS A 38 4.43 -14.75 -6.78
N LYS A 39 3.97 -15.88 -7.36
CA LYS A 39 4.71 -17.16 -7.30
C LYS A 39 5.80 -17.31 -8.37
N TYR A 40 5.52 -16.94 -9.62
CA TYR A 40 6.38 -17.27 -10.76
C TYR A 40 6.86 -16.06 -11.56
N PHE A 41 5.95 -15.14 -11.88
CA PHE A 41 6.27 -13.90 -12.59
C PHE A 41 5.40 -12.76 -12.05
N TYR A 42 5.92 -11.54 -12.17
CA TYR A 42 5.21 -10.30 -11.90
C TYR A 42 4.98 -9.61 -13.24
N ILE A 43 3.72 -9.25 -13.53
CA ILE A 43 3.39 -8.39 -14.66
C ILE A 43 3.28 -6.98 -14.10
N ASP A 44 4.05 -6.06 -14.67
CA ASP A 44 4.03 -4.67 -14.25
C ASP A 44 2.69 -4.02 -14.62
N LYS A 45 1.87 -3.78 -13.60
CA LYS A 45 0.60 -3.03 -13.67
C LYS A 45 0.69 -1.71 -12.90
N SER A 46 1.89 -1.19 -12.67
CA SER A 46 2.11 0.00 -11.85
C SER A 46 1.42 1.26 -12.36
N LEU A 47 1.06 1.32 -13.66
CA LEU A 47 0.21 2.40 -14.20
C LEU A 47 -1.18 2.47 -13.55
N LEU A 48 -1.65 1.39 -12.90
CA LEU A 48 -2.87 1.43 -12.06
C LEU A 48 -2.77 2.49 -10.95
N ILE A 49 -1.56 2.80 -10.46
CA ILE A 49 -1.35 3.88 -9.48
C ILE A 49 -1.80 5.22 -10.03
N LYS A 50 -1.42 5.51 -11.28
CA LYS A 50 -1.82 6.73 -11.99
C LYS A 50 -3.33 6.76 -12.21
N GLU A 51 -3.90 5.66 -12.72
CA GLU A 51 -5.34 5.53 -12.90
C GLU A 51 -6.10 5.74 -11.58
N PHE A 52 -5.60 5.17 -10.48
CA PHE A 52 -6.18 5.32 -9.15
C PHE A 52 -6.17 6.78 -8.67
N LEU A 53 -5.08 7.51 -8.89
CA LEU A 53 -4.95 8.93 -8.48
C LEU A 53 -5.82 9.86 -9.33
N GLN A 54 -5.90 9.59 -10.63
CA GLN A 54 -6.71 10.37 -11.57
C GLN A 54 -8.21 10.06 -11.42
N ASN A 55 -8.55 8.92 -10.82
CA ASN A 55 -9.91 8.57 -10.49
C ASN A 55 -10.43 9.45 -9.35
N GLY A 56 -11.30 10.40 -9.65
CA GLY A 56 -11.93 11.29 -8.66
C GLY A 56 -12.96 10.60 -7.75
N SER A 57 -13.20 9.30 -7.91
CA SER A 57 -14.16 8.55 -7.10
C SER A 57 -13.66 8.34 -5.68
N LYS A 58 -14.53 8.59 -4.70
CA LYS A 58 -14.24 8.35 -3.28
C LYS A 58 -14.20 6.86 -2.93
N ILE A 59 -14.92 6.03 -3.69
CA ILE A 59 -15.06 4.60 -3.48
C ILE A 59 -14.87 3.92 -4.84
N VAL A 60 -13.99 2.92 -4.90
CA VAL A 60 -13.73 2.12 -6.10
C VAL A 60 -13.95 0.66 -5.73
N CYS A 61 -14.87 -0.01 -6.43
CA CYS A 61 -15.14 -1.44 -6.27
C CYS A 61 -14.62 -2.20 -7.50
N ILE A 62 -13.79 -3.21 -7.29
CA ILE A 62 -13.22 -4.04 -8.37
C ILE A 62 -13.93 -5.40 -8.37
N THR A 63 -14.92 -5.57 -9.25
CA THR A 63 -15.81 -6.76 -9.33
C THR A 63 -15.24 -7.92 -10.16
N ARG A 64 -13.98 -7.86 -10.55
CA ARG A 64 -13.36 -8.87 -11.44
C ARG A 64 -13.30 -10.25 -10.75
N PRO A 65 -13.39 -11.40 -11.47
CA PRO A 65 -13.35 -12.72 -10.85
C PRO A 65 -12.06 -13.04 -10.06
N SER A 66 -12.06 -14.16 -9.32
CA SER A 66 -10.86 -14.66 -8.63
C SER A 66 -9.71 -14.91 -9.61
N GLY A 67 -8.45 -14.77 -9.14
CA GLY A 67 -7.26 -14.99 -9.96
C GLY A 67 -6.82 -13.83 -10.87
N TYR A 68 -7.58 -12.74 -10.96
CA TYR A 68 -7.25 -11.59 -11.82
C TYR A 68 -6.18 -10.62 -11.25
N GLY A 69 -5.55 -10.99 -10.14
CA GLY A 69 -4.50 -10.19 -9.51
C GLY A 69 -5.02 -9.00 -8.68
N LYS A 70 -6.27 -9.05 -8.21
CA LYS A 70 -6.85 -7.99 -7.36
C LYS A 70 -6.03 -7.77 -6.09
N THR A 71 -5.74 -8.84 -5.35
CA THR A 71 -4.87 -8.81 -4.16
C THR A 71 -3.49 -8.26 -4.47
N THR A 72 -2.84 -8.73 -5.55
CA THR A 72 -1.54 -8.22 -6.00
C THR A 72 -1.59 -6.71 -6.27
N ASN A 73 -2.64 -6.22 -6.94
CA ASN A 73 -2.83 -4.81 -7.22
C ASN A 73 -3.07 -3.99 -5.95
N LEU A 74 -3.90 -4.47 -5.01
CA LEU A 74 -4.12 -3.81 -3.72
C LEU A 74 -2.83 -3.74 -2.89
N ILE A 75 -2.04 -4.82 -2.87
CA ILE A 75 -0.73 -4.85 -2.19
C ILE A 75 0.25 -3.88 -2.85
N MET A 76 0.25 -3.78 -4.18
CA MET A 76 1.05 -2.80 -4.90
C MET A 76 0.66 -1.36 -4.54
N LEU A 77 -0.63 -1.02 -4.55
CA LEU A 77 -1.14 0.29 -4.13
C LEU A 77 -0.75 0.58 -2.68
N ARG A 78 -0.90 -0.42 -1.79
CA ARG A 78 -0.48 -0.32 -0.40
C ARG A 78 1.00 0.06 -0.32
N TYR A 79 1.90 -0.72 -0.90
CA TYR A 79 3.33 -0.45 -0.78
C TYR A 79 3.79 0.82 -1.49
N PHE A 80 3.06 1.27 -2.51
CA PHE A 80 3.33 2.55 -3.14
C PHE A 80 2.96 3.71 -2.22
N PHE A 81 1.75 3.73 -1.66
CA PHE A 81 1.26 4.89 -0.91
C PHE A 81 1.63 4.89 0.58
N GLU A 82 1.78 3.72 1.21
CA GLU A 82 1.89 3.56 2.66
C GLU A 82 3.14 4.24 3.23
N MET A 83 2.88 5.22 4.09
CA MET A 83 3.92 5.93 4.83
C MET A 83 4.57 5.07 5.92
N ASN A 84 5.77 5.47 6.35
CA ASN A 84 6.40 4.87 7.52
C ASN A 84 5.83 5.51 8.80
N TYR A 85 5.35 4.67 9.73
CA TYR A 85 4.73 5.10 10.99
C TYR A 85 5.72 5.19 12.16
N GLU A 86 6.95 4.69 12.04
CA GLU A 86 7.96 4.68 13.11
C GLU A 86 8.74 6.01 13.17
N ASN A 87 8.99 6.64 12.02
CA ASN A 87 9.83 7.84 11.88
C ASN A 87 9.02 9.12 11.61
N ILE A 88 7.99 9.38 12.42
CA ILE A 88 7.06 10.51 12.20
C ILE A 88 7.72 11.89 12.42
N LYS A 89 8.80 11.97 13.23
CA LYS A 89 9.45 13.24 13.58
C LYS A 89 10.35 13.80 12.48
N GLU A 90 10.84 12.94 11.58
CA GLU A 90 11.61 13.35 10.41
C GLU A 90 10.64 13.55 9.26
N ASN A 91 9.92 14.68 9.30
CA ASN A 91 9.27 15.22 8.12
C ASN A 91 10.34 15.41 7.04
N GLU A 92 10.48 14.43 6.14
CA GLU A 92 10.97 14.54 4.74
C GLU A 92 11.60 13.25 4.21
N PHE A 93 12.02 12.32 5.09
CA PHE A 93 12.50 11.03 4.60
C PHE A 93 11.31 10.12 4.27
N GLN A 94 10.90 10.26 3.00
CA GLN A 94 10.05 9.32 2.26
C GLN A 94 10.36 7.87 2.65
N ASN A 95 9.38 6.99 2.54
CA ASN A 95 9.56 5.56 2.74
C ASN A 95 10.48 4.96 1.65
N LEU A 96 11.78 5.29 1.72
CA LEU A 96 12.86 4.88 0.80
C LEU A 96 12.95 3.36 0.72
N GLN A 97 12.54 2.66 1.77
CA GLN A 97 12.55 1.20 1.80
C GLN A 97 11.70 0.59 0.69
N ASN A 98 10.58 1.23 0.33
CA ASN A 98 9.73 0.77 -0.77
C ASN A 98 10.10 1.38 -2.12
N LYS A 99 10.84 2.51 -2.16
CA LYS A 99 11.22 3.22 -3.40
C LYS A 99 11.85 2.29 -4.43
N LYS A 100 12.82 1.48 -4.01
CA LYS A 100 13.51 0.48 -4.85
C LYS A 100 12.59 -0.49 -5.61
N TYR A 101 11.37 -0.75 -5.12
CA TYR A 101 10.44 -1.66 -5.79
C TYR A 101 9.70 -1.01 -6.96
N PHE A 102 9.77 0.33 -7.10
CA PHE A 102 9.03 1.09 -8.11
C PHE A 102 9.93 1.82 -9.11
N GLU A 103 11.21 2.02 -8.81
CA GLU A 103 12.17 2.74 -9.67
C GLU A 103 12.26 2.17 -11.10
N ASN A 104 12.15 0.84 -11.24
CA ASN A 104 12.24 0.15 -12.52
C ASN A 104 10.87 -0.23 -13.13
N LEU A 105 9.76 0.22 -12.54
CA LEU A 105 8.40 -0.04 -13.02
C LEU A 105 7.89 1.11 -13.91
N LEU A 106 6.87 0.86 -14.72
CA LEU A 106 6.28 1.85 -15.64
C LEU A 106 5.90 3.16 -14.94
N ILE A 107 5.39 3.10 -13.70
CA ILE A 107 5.03 4.29 -12.92
C ILE A 107 6.20 5.24 -12.67
N SER A 108 7.46 4.79 -12.67
CA SER A 108 8.62 5.67 -12.48
C SER A 108 8.84 6.64 -13.63
N LYS A 109 8.27 6.32 -14.80
CA LYS A 109 8.34 7.17 -16.01
C LYS A 109 7.25 8.22 -16.04
N GLU A 110 6.23 8.08 -15.19
CA GLU A 110 5.09 9.00 -15.13
C GLU A 110 5.45 10.26 -14.34
N LYS A 111 4.98 11.40 -14.85
CA LYS A 111 5.18 12.72 -14.26
C LYS A 111 3.85 13.47 -14.17
N GLU A 112 3.72 14.29 -13.15
CA GLU A 112 2.65 15.28 -13.02
C GLU A 112 3.30 16.61 -12.63
N ASP A 113 3.19 17.60 -13.51
CA ASP A 113 4.01 18.81 -13.51
C ASP A 113 5.52 18.46 -13.65
N ASP A 114 6.40 19.17 -12.96
CA ASP A 114 7.85 18.93 -12.94
C ASP A 114 8.30 17.82 -11.97
N GLN A 115 7.35 17.07 -11.38
CA GLN A 115 7.64 16.02 -10.40
C GLN A 115 7.27 14.62 -10.92
N THR A 116 8.08 13.62 -10.57
CA THR A 116 7.72 12.22 -10.82
C THR A 116 6.59 11.77 -9.89
N TYR A 117 5.83 10.76 -10.30
CA TYR A 117 4.81 10.18 -9.42
C TYR A 117 5.41 9.61 -8.12
N LEU A 118 6.63 9.07 -8.18
CA LEU A 118 7.33 8.56 -6.99
C LEU A 118 7.59 9.70 -6.01
N ASP A 119 8.19 10.79 -6.49
CA ASP A 119 8.53 11.93 -5.63
C ASP A 119 7.28 12.63 -5.10
N LYS A 120 6.19 12.67 -5.87
CA LYS A 120 4.96 13.37 -5.49
C LYS A 120 4.12 12.58 -4.50
N TYR A 121 4.02 11.25 -4.63
CA TYR A 121 3.01 10.45 -3.91
C TYR A 121 3.54 9.28 -3.08
N GLN A 122 4.72 8.74 -3.40
CA GLN A 122 5.16 7.48 -2.82
C GLN A 122 5.44 7.61 -1.31
N GLY A 123 4.88 6.69 -0.52
CA GLY A 123 5.07 6.63 0.93
C GLY A 123 4.54 7.85 1.67
N LYS A 124 3.60 8.59 1.09
CA LYS A 124 3.09 9.84 1.67
C LYS A 124 1.73 9.72 2.34
N TYR A 125 1.03 8.59 2.24
CA TYR A 125 -0.33 8.47 2.74
C TYR A 125 -0.43 7.42 3.86
N PRO A 126 -1.26 7.66 4.88
CA PRO A 126 -1.68 6.58 5.76
C PRO A 126 -2.56 5.61 4.96
N VAL A 127 -2.15 4.34 4.92
CA VAL A 127 -2.90 3.28 4.27
C VAL A 127 -3.39 2.30 5.33
N ILE A 128 -4.67 1.95 5.28
CA ILE A 128 -5.24 0.87 6.08
C ILE A 128 -5.59 -0.25 5.12
N TYR A 129 -5.02 -1.44 5.34
CA TYR A 129 -5.28 -2.63 4.54
C TYR A 129 -6.00 -3.68 5.39
N LEU A 130 -7.18 -4.09 4.95
CA LEU A 130 -8.02 -5.10 5.59
C LEU A 130 -8.13 -6.31 4.65
N ASP A 131 -7.72 -7.49 5.10
CA ASP A 131 -7.90 -8.76 4.35
C ASP A 131 -8.80 -9.71 5.13
N PHE A 132 -10.05 -9.82 4.69
CA PHE A 132 -11.05 -10.66 5.36
C PHE A 132 -10.87 -12.17 5.10
N SER A 133 -9.91 -12.58 4.28
CA SER A 133 -9.60 -14.01 4.08
C SER A 133 -8.56 -14.54 5.06
N SER A 134 -7.51 -13.75 5.34
CA SER A 134 -6.42 -14.15 6.22
C SER A 134 -6.61 -13.69 7.66
N ASP A 135 -7.16 -12.48 7.84
CA ASP A 135 -7.12 -11.80 9.12
C ASP A 135 -8.43 -12.00 9.93
N PHE A 136 -9.50 -12.47 9.28
CA PHE A 136 -10.80 -12.69 9.93
C PHE A 136 -11.24 -14.15 9.84
N LYS A 137 -11.72 -14.69 10.96
CA LYS A 137 -12.24 -16.06 11.07
C LYS A 137 -13.70 -16.05 11.52
N ILE A 138 -14.53 -16.86 10.89
CA ILE A 138 -15.91 -17.05 11.31
C ILE A 138 -15.97 -18.05 12.45
N GLY A 139 -16.68 -17.70 13.53
CA GLY A 139 -16.92 -18.59 14.66
C GLY A 139 -18.11 -19.51 14.40
N LYS A 140 -18.23 -20.58 15.20
CA LYS A 140 -19.38 -21.51 15.11
C LYS A 140 -20.71 -20.89 15.56
N THR A 141 -20.65 -19.78 16.32
CA THR A 141 -21.83 -19.04 16.78
C THR A 141 -21.69 -17.57 16.45
N PHE A 142 -22.79 -16.83 16.58
CA PHE A 142 -22.79 -15.38 16.43
C PHE A 142 -21.83 -14.71 17.41
N GLU A 143 -21.88 -15.11 18.68
CA GLU A 143 -21.04 -14.58 19.76
C GLU A 143 -19.56 -14.84 19.47
N ALA A 144 -19.20 -16.07 19.08
CA ALA A 144 -17.82 -16.40 18.71
C ALA A 144 -17.33 -15.59 17.50
N THR A 145 -18.21 -15.33 16.53
CA THR A 145 -17.88 -14.49 15.36
C THR A 145 -17.67 -13.03 15.76
N ILE A 146 -18.48 -12.51 16.68
CA ILE A 146 -18.29 -11.16 17.23
C ILE A 146 -16.95 -11.06 17.98
N GLU A 147 -16.59 -12.05 18.81
CA GLU A 147 -15.30 -12.05 19.51
C GLU A 147 -14.13 -12.10 18.52
N ASN A 148 -14.20 -12.92 17.47
CA ASN A 148 -13.18 -12.92 16.41
C ASN A 148 -13.08 -11.55 15.70
N PHE A 149 -14.19 -10.84 15.53
CA PHE A 149 -14.19 -9.49 14.94
C PHE A 149 -13.54 -8.48 15.89
N LYS A 150 -13.75 -8.62 17.21
CA LYS A 150 -13.05 -7.78 18.19
C LYS A 150 -11.55 -8.00 18.15
N THR A 151 -11.10 -9.26 18.07
CA THR A 151 -9.67 -9.59 17.89
C THR A 151 -9.12 -8.98 16.61
N PHE A 152 -9.83 -9.13 15.48
CA PHE A 152 -9.42 -8.52 14.20
C PHE A 152 -9.24 -7.00 14.30
N ILE A 153 -10.14 -6.30 15.01
CA ILE A 153 -10.01 -4.87 15.28
C ILE A 153 -8.86 -4.57 16.24
N SER A 154 -8.65 -5.38 17.27
CA SER A 154 -7.53 -5.24 18.20
C SER A 154 -6.19 -5.29 17.46
N ASP A 155 -5.97 -6.34 16.67
CA ASP A 155 -4.77 -6.56 15.86
C ASP A 155 -4.57 -5.43 14.83
N LEU A 156 -5.66 -4.87 14.30
CA LEU A 156 -5.61 -3.72 13.41
C LEU A 156 -5.08 -2.47 14.12
N TYR A 157 -5.50 -2.23 15.37
CA TYR A 157 -5.06 -1.07 16.16
C TYR A 157 -3.64 -1.22 16.68
N GLU A 158 -3.18 -2.44 16.98
CA GLU A 158 -1.79 -2.73 17.39
C GLU A 158 -0.75 -2.28 16.34
N LYS A 159 -1.08 -2.41 15.05
CA LYS A 159 -0.22 -1.92 13.93
C LYS A 159 0.10 -0.42 14.03
N TYR A 160 -0.65 0.31 14.83
CA TYR A 160 -0.58 1.76 14.99
C TYR A 160 -0.23 2.18 16.43
N GLU A 161 0.21 1.25 17.29
CA GLU A 161 0.51 1.51 18.71
C GLU A 161 1.54 2.63 18.91
N ASN A 162 2.58 2.66 18.06
CA ASN A 162 3.67 3.63 18.15
C ASN A 162 3.31 5.01 17.60
N ILE A 163 2.10 5.19 17.06
CA ILE A 163 1.67 6.48 16.51
C ILE A 163 1.34 7.42 17.65
N ASN A 164 2.02 8.56 17.66
CA ASN A 164 1.74 9.62 18.60
C ASN A 164 0.43 10.35 18.28
N ILE A 165 -0.69 9.87 18.83
CA ILE A 165 -2.02 10.46 18.64
C ILE A 165 -2.29 11.64 19.59
N LYS A 166 -1.26 12.46 19.87
CA LYS A 166 -1.32 13.61 20.79
C LYS A 166 -2.47 14.59 20.49
N ASN A 167 -2.91 14.67 19.23
CA ASN A 167 -4.01 15.53 18.80
C ASN A 167 -5.41 15.00 19.20
N LEU A 168 -5.51 13.81 19.80
CA LEU A 168 -6.75 13.27 20.34
C LEU A 168 -7.04 13.80 21.75
N THR A 169 -8.32 14.07 22.02
CA THR A 169 -8.79 14.39 23.37
C THR A 169 -8.65 13.18 24.29
N LYS A 170 -8.64 13.40 25.61
CA LYS A 170 -8.55 12.32 26.63
C LYS A 170 -9.58 11.20 26.39
N ASN A 171 -10.81 11.56 26.03
CA ASN A 171 -11.87 10.57 25.75
C ASN A 171 -11.59 9.76 24.48
N LYS A 172 -11.05 10.38 23.43
CA LYS A 172 -10.68 9.66 22.19
C LYS A 172 -9.48 8.73 22.43
N LYS A 173 -8.51 9.13 23.26
CA LYS A 173 -7.40 8.24 23.66
C LYS A 173 -7.92 7.00 24.41
N LYS A 174 -8.81 7.18 25.38
CA LYS A 174 -9.47 6.05 26.06
C LYS A 174 -10.22 5.14 25.10
N LYS A 175 -10.91 5.71 24.10
CA LYS A 175 -11.61 4.93 23.07
C LYS A 175 -10.63 4.13 22.20
N TRP A 176 -9.47 4.70 21.88
CA TRP A 176 -8.39 4.01 21.17
C TRP A 176 -7.83 2.83 21.99
N GLU A 177 -7.48 3.07 23.25
CA GLU A 177 -6.98 2.04 24.19
C GLU A 177 -7.99 0.89 24.38
N LYS A 178 -9.29 1.21 24.39
CA LYS A 178 -10.36 0.19 24.38
C LYS A 178 -10.29 -0.71 23.16
N PHE A 179 -10.16 -0.12 21.95
CA PHE A 179 -10.05 -0.92 20.73
C PHE A 179 -8.78 -1.76 20.71
N GLN A 180 -7.65 -1.22 21.18
CA GLN A 180 -6.39 -1.95 21.33
C GLN A 180 -6.47 -3.11 22.32
N SER A 181 -7.33 -3.05 23.33
CA SER A 181 -7.46 -4.13 24.31
C SER A 181 -8.47 -5.22 23.94
N GLY A 182 -9.24 -5.03 22.84
CA GLY A 182 -10.34 -5.95 22.49
C GLY A 182 -11.60 -5.79 23.37
N ILE A 183 -11.57 -4.93 24.40
CA ILE A 183 -12.65 -4.80 25.39
C ILE A 183 -13.60 -3.66 25.00
N PHE A 184 -14.55 -3.97 24.12
CA PHE A 184 -15.58 -3.04 23.68
C PHE A 184 -16.89 -3.73 23.29
N SER A 185 -17.97 -2.96 23.27
CA SER A 185 -19.32 -3.42 22.92
C SER A 185 -19.51 -3.62 21.41
N ILE A 186 -20.57 -4.33 21.02
CA ILE A 186 -20.98 -4.46 19.61
C ILE A 186 -21.30 -3.08 18.98
N SER A 187 -21.84 -2.15 19.78
CA SER A 187 -22.10 -0.78 19.31
C SER A 187 -20.80 -0.05 18.97
N GLU A 188 -19.81 -0.11 19.87
CA GLU A 188 -18.48 0.46 19.63
C GLU A 188 -17.75 -0.23 18.47
N LEU A 189 -17.93 -1.54 18.31
CA LEU A 189 -17.35 -2.31 17.20
C LEU A 189 -17.76 -1.73 15.83
N LYS A 190 -19.03 -1.36 15.65
CA LYS A 190 -19.54 -0.77 14.39
C LYS A 190 -18.82 0.51 13.99
N GLU A 191 -18.30 1.26 14.97
CA GLU A 191 -17.62 2.54 14.74
C GLU A 191 -16.09 2.41 14.66
N SER A 192 -15.53 1.24 14.96
CA SER A 192 -14.09 1.02 15.14
C SER A 192 -13.26 1.50 13.94
N ILE A 193 -13.52 0.99 12.74
CA ILE A 193 -12.75 1.35 11.53
C ILE A 193 -12.90 2.84 11.19
N SER A 194 -14.11 3.40 11.31
CA SER A 194 -14.34 4.84 11.08
C SER A 194 -13.55 5.69 12.09
N PHE A 195 -13.56 5.29 13.36
CA PHE A 195 -12.80 5.95 14.41
C PHE A 195 -11.29 5.87 14.17
N LEU A 196 -10.77 4.74 13.67
CA LEU A 196 -9.38 4.57 13.27
C LEU A 196 -9.02 5.55 12.14
N CYS A 197 -9.79 5.56 11.05
CA CYS A 197 -9.59 6.47 9.92
C CYS A 197 -9.55 7.94 10.37
N LEU A 198 -10.53 8.37 11.16
CA LEU A 198 -10.60 9.75 11.66
C LEU A 198 -9.43 10.10 12.58
N SER A 199 -8.99 9.15 13.40
CA SER A 199 -7.87 9.35 14.33
C SER A 199 -6.55 9.49 13.58
N LEU A 200 -6.28 8.61 12.60
CA LEU A 200 -5.08 8.69 11.76
C LEU A 200 -5.11 9.95 10.87
N ASN A 201 -6.28 10.31 10.33
CA ASN A 201 -6.43 11.55 9.56
C ASN A 201 -6.05 12.77 10.40
N LYS A 202 -6.51 12.83 11.66
CA LYS A 202 -6.17 13.92 12.58
C LYS A 202 -4.72 13.89 13.04
N ALA A 203 -4.13 12.70 13.20
CA ALA A 203 -2.74 12.55 13.62
C ALA A 203 -1.77 13.02 12.53
N PHE A 204 -2.05 12.69 11.27
CA PHE A 204 -1.15 12.96 10.14
C PHE A 204 -1.55 14.16 9.29
N ASN A 205 -2.75 14.71 9.47
CA ASN A 205 -3.34 15.73 8.61
C ASN A 205 -3.35 15.33 7.13
N LYS A 206 -3.68 14.06 6.84
CA LYS A 206 -3.64 13.48 5.49
C LYS A 206 -4.87 12.63 5.21
N LYS A 207 -5.29 12.59 3.94
CA LYS A 207 -6.34 11.68 3.48
C LYS A 207 -5.90 10.23 3.71
N ILE A 208 -6.84 9.39 4.12
CA ILE A 208 -6.61 7.96 4.37
C ILE A 208 -6.97 7.17 3.11
N ILE A 209 -6.13 6.22 2.75
CA ILE A 209 -6.45 5.21 1.74
C ILE A 209 -6.87 3.94 2.48
N LEU A 210 -8.13 3.56 2.36
CA LEU A 210 -8.67 2.31 2.91
C LEU A 210 -8.75 1.27 1.79
N LEU A 211 -7.97 0.20 1.91
CA LEU A 211 -7.93 -0.91 0.98
C LEU A 211 -8.58 -2.12 1.64
N ILE A 212 -9.60 -2.68 0.99
CA ILE A 212 -10.35 -3.84 1.49
C ILE A 212 -10.19 -4.96 0.47
N ASP A 213 -9.66 -6.09 0.92
CA ASP A 213 -9.51 -7.30 0.14
C ASP A 213 -10.43 -8.41 0.68
N ASN A 214 -10.86 -9.30 -0.22
CA ASN A 214 -11.71 -10.45 0.10
C ASN A 214 -12.93 -10.12 0.98
N TYR A 215 -13.56 -8.95 0.77
CA TYR A 215 -14.66 -8.45 1.61
C TYR A 215 -15.86 -9.41 1.71
N ASP A 216 -16.00 -10.31 0.74
CA ASP A 216 -17.02 -11.33 0.61
C ASP A 216 -16.68 -12.64 1.33
N SER A 217 -15.41 -12.86 1.70
CA SER A 217 -14.93 -14.03 2.46
C SER A 217 -15.77 -14.34 3.70
N PRO A 218 -16.15 -13.36 4.55
CA PRO A 218 -16.99 -13.63 5.72
C PRO A 218 -18.39 -14.15 5.36
N ILE A 219 -18.92 -13.85 4.17
CA ILE A 219 -20.23 -14.33 3.74
C ILE A 219 -20.10 -15.70 3.05
N LEU A 220 -19.02 -15.90 2.29
CA LEU A 220 -18.79 -17.18 1.60
C LEU A 220 -18.47 -18.31 2.59
N ASN A 221 -17.71 -18.00 3.64
CA ASN A 221 -17.31 -19.00 4.63
C ASN A 221 -18.44 -19.36 5.62
N THR A 222 -19.51 -18.57 5.78
CA THR A 222 -20.68 -18.99 6.57
C THR A 222 -21.49 -20.09 5.88
N MET A 223 -21.51 -20.11 4.55
CA MET A 223 -22.24 -21.09 3.74
C MET A 223 -21.52 -22.45 3.65
N SER A 224 -20.29 -22.53 4.16
CA SER A 224 -19.40 -23.69 4.02
C SER A 224 -19.41 -24.62 5.25
N PHE A 225 -20.36 -24.42 6.18
CA PHE A 225 -20.55 -25.22 7.39
C PHE A 225 -21.64 -26.28 7.24
#